data_AF-R7YWG0-F1
#
_entry.id   AF-R7YWG0-F1
#
_cell.length_a   1.000
_cell.length_b   1.000
_cell.length_c   1.000
_cell.angle_alpha   90.00
_cell.angle_beta   90.00
_cell.angle_gamma   90.00
#
_symmetry.space_group_name_H-M   'P 1'
#
loop_
_entity.id
_entity.type
_entity.pdbx_description
1 polymer ?
#
loop_
_entity_poly.entity_id
_entity_poly.type
_entity_poly.pdbx_seq_one_letter_code
_entity_poly.pdbx_strand_id
1 'polypeptide(L)'
;MPSLDGAPADISSAKLIFDDRLYEQEVLGLKEGQTEEKLQDEIAAEARQLGIEPYLLHGVAHTSKPASTVTISSEHRSSVSLESRGSHSTEFTSDPSRSSKDQADRPPSFTNSQRQRPWAPDAKEEDARTSSRPTVRYSYSYSEPQTASESTFSLSSALSGRSLSTKRKRGTSILSMFRKQPCDCNYCPQLSHHPRQTYKLECGHSLCRISIRQRAHDATEDPTKWPPTCCDKPIPDSILGSALKGEDLASALRRMALADGLTNGTNSASGTASARNVSASPSSRNTRSRPVTASSAEEAPLSHRQEEESEDLARATAEPTFRALRAQQEQEYERLVAFEQKQRKALAGYQAWSRRELAGRHDEREEELSKKHTEALERLEEKQVAAELDLRAAHREEQQNADTALKYMEAYVNGSSAAEKRHIVTAEDKARLASQRALKLKLDARHESAISVLRAKQERDSKAKLQKMQAEREQLEAEAEKEEKALKEEQCEESHRLAMLARSRRRRVAARWDLRMEVWKAELEREKGGAFHRPLPGVPWPLPVGETMDQSALGGRSALDEYERLAGACEEWGGSSGAQ
;
A
#
# COMPACT_ATOMS: atom_id res chain seq x y z
N MET A 1 -31.02 12.74 13.40
CA MET A 1 -29.62 12.87 13.01
C MET A 1 -29.24 14.34 13.12
N PRO A 2 -28.56 14.77 14.19
CA PRO A 2 -28.14 16.17 14.31
C PRO A 2 -26.94 16.41 13.39
N SER A 3 -27.05 17.40 12.52
CA SER A 3 -25.98 17.86 11.64
C SER A 3 -24.79 18.36 12.47
N LEU A 4 -23.70 17.59 12.46
CA LEU A 4 -22.39 17.96 12.99
C LEU A 4 -21.61 18.80 11.96
N ASP A 5 -22.26 19.77 11.32
CA ASP A 5 -21.64 20.71 10.36
C ASP A 5 -21.13 21.97 11.10
N GLY A 6 -20.42 21.73 12.19
CA GLY A 6 -19.67 22.74 12.91
C GLY A 6 -18.22 22.31 12.97
N ALA A 7 -17.54 22.27 11.82
CA ALA A 7 -16.08 22.16 11.81
C ALA A 7 -15.52 23.36 12.58
N PRO A 8 -14.82 23.18 13.71
CA PRO A 8 -14.19 24.29 14.41
C PRO A 8 -13.07 24.83 13.51
N ALA A 9 -13.36 25.93 12.84
CA ALA A 9 -12.47 26.56 11.85
C ALA A 9 -11.09 26.93 12.43
N ASP A 10 -10.94 27.02 13.75
CA ASP A 10 -9.69 27.46 14.39
C ASP A 10 -8.85 26.34 15.01
N ILE A 11 -9.31 25.08 15.06
CA ILE A 11 -8.51 23.96 15.64
C ILE A 11 -7.95 23.04 14.53
N SER A 12 -8.35 23.23 13.27
CA SER A 12 -8.03 22.30 12.17
C SER A 12 -6.56 22.30 11.72
N SER A 13 -5.69 23.12 12.29
CA SER A 13 -4.27 23.02 12.00
C SER A 13 -3.60 22.04 12.95
N ALA A 14 -3.05 20.94 12.41
CA ALA A 14 -2.18 20.02 13.13
C ALA A 14 -1.06 20.73 13.92
N LYS A 15 -0.69 21.95 13.48
CA LYS A 15 0.26 22.84 14.16
C LYS A 15 -0.13 23.18 15.60
N LEU A 16 -1.41 23.37 15.91
CA LEU A 16 -1.85 23.71 17.27
C LEU A 16 -1.81 22.50 18.22
N ILE A 17 -1.91 21.28 17.69
CA ILE A 17 -1.86 20.05 18.49
C ILE A 17 -0.48 19.85 19.11
N PHE A 18 0.58 20.30 18.45
CA PHE A 18 1.96 20.14 18.89
C PHE A 18 2.57 21.42 19.49
N ASP A 19 1.77 22.46 19.76
CA ASP A 19 2.27 23.71 20.31
C ASP A 19 2.64 23.56 21.80
N ASP A 20 3.91 23.86 22.11
CA ASP A 20 4.41 23.87 23.49
C ASP A 20 3.90 25.08 24.28
N ARG A 21 3.56 26.19 23.64
CA ARG A 21 3.03 27.39 24.34
C ARG A 21 1.67 27.13 24.95
N LEU A 22 0.79 26.44 24.21
CA LEU A 22 -0.53 26.02 24.73
C LEU A 22 -0.37 25.08 25.92
N TYR A 23 0.63 24.20 25.89
CA TYR A 23 0.97 23.33 27.00
C TYR A 23 1.43 24.13 28.24
N GLU A 24 2.36 25.08 28.06
CA GLU A 24 2.87 25.93 29.14
C GLU A 24 1.74 26.76 29.78
N GLN A 25 0.81 27.28 28.97
CA GLN A 25 -0.31 28.07 29.46
C GLN A 25 -1.40 27.22 30.13
N GLU A 26 -1.92 26.19 29.46
CA GLU A 26 -3.07 25.40 29.94
C GLU A 26 -2.69 24.44 31.08
N VAL A 27 -1.50 23.82 31.03
CA VAL A 27 -1.10 22.81 32.02
C VAL A 27 -0.30 23.42 33.15
N LEU A 28 0.75 24.19 32.82
CA LEU A 28 1.65 24.76 33.82
C LEU A 28 1.14 26.08 34.42
N GLY A 29 0.13 26.72 33.80
CA GLY A 29 -0.40 28.00 34.26
C GLY A 29 0.59 29.15 34.11
N LEU A 30 1.59 29.01 33.22
CA LEU A 30 2.61 30.02 32.99
C LEU A 30 2.03 31.20 32.20
N LYS A 31 2.48 32.41 32.54
CA LYS A 31 2.10 33.63 31.80
C LYS A 31 2.83 33.69 30.47
N GLU A 32 2.28 34.45 29.52
CA GLU A 32 2.94 34.69 28.23
C GLU A 32 4.39 35.18 28.43
N GLY A 33 5.37 34.43 27.89
CA GLY A 33 6.80 34.72 27.99
C GLY A 33 7.57 33.99 29.10
N GLN A 34 6.88 33.27 29.97
CA GLN A 34 7.49 32.29 30.88
C GLN A 34 7.55 30.93 30.18
N THR A 35 8.72 30.30 30.18
CA THR A 35 8.94 28.97 29.59
C THR A 35 9.05 27.92 30.69
N GLU A 36 8.74 26.67 30.37
CA GLU A 36 8.93 25.54 31.30
C GLU A 36 10.36 25.47 31.83
N GLU A 37 11.34 25.77 30.98
CA GLU A 37 12.77 25.81 31.32
C GLU A 37 13.09 26.82 32.43
N LYS A 38 12.55 28.04 32.35
CA LYS A 38 12.75 29.06 33.40
C LYS A 38 12.18 28.61 34.74
N LEU A 39 11.00 27.99 34.73
CA LEU A 39 10.40 27.43 35.94
C LEU A 39 11.28 26.31 36.53
N GLN A 40 11.86 25.46 35.69
CA GLN A 40 12.78 24.40 36.13
C GLN A 40 14.08 24.99 36.71
N ASP A 41 14.64 26.01 36.08
CA ASP A 41 15.85 26.70 36.54
C ASP A 41 15.64 27.38 37.90
N GLU A 42 14.48 27.99 38.12
CA GLU A 42 14.08 28.59 39.41
C GLU A 42 14.04 27.55 40.53
N ILE A 43 13.37 26.41 40.30
CA ILE A 43 13.28 25.31 41.28
C ILE A 43 14.65 24.67 41.52
N ALA A 44 15.46 24.52 40.46
CA ALA A 44 16.82 24.01 40.56
C ALA A 44 17.72 24.95 41.38
N ALA A 45 17.55 26.26 41.25
CA ALA A 45 18.29 27.25 42.04
C ALA A 45 17.89 27.18 43.52
N GLU A 46 16.60 27.04 43.82
CA GLU A 46 16.08 26.85 45.18
C GLU A 46 16.64 25.56 45.82
N ALA A 47 16.62 24.44 45.09
CA ALA A 47 17.20 23.18 45.55
C ALA A 47 18.70 23.31 45.89
N ARG A 48 19.47 24.02 45.06
CA ARG A 48 20.91 24.27 45.32
C ARG A 48 21.14 25.10 46.57
N GLN A 49 20.26 26.05 46.90
CA GLN A 49 20.37 26.86 48.13
C GLN A 49 20.20 25.99 49.39
N LEU A 50 19.47 24.88 49.29
CA LEU A 50 19.29 23.90 50.36
C LEU A 50 20.33 22.77 50.34
N GLY A 51 21.31 22.82 49.44
CA GLY A 51 22.34 21.79 49.29
C GLY A 51 21.86 20.52 48.56
N ILE A 52 20.70 20.57 47.90
CA ILE A 52 20.18 19.47 47.08
C ILE A 52 20.74 19.61 45.66
N GLU A 53 21.30 18.53 45.12
CA GLU A 53 21.74 18.50 43.72
C GLU A 53 20.55 18.18 42.79
N PRO A 54 20.25 19.01 41.77
CA PRO A 54 19.13 18.80 40.85
C PRO A 54 19.45 17.80 39.72
N TYR A 55 19.95 16.60 40.06
CA TYR A 55 20.30 15.56 39.07
C TYR A 55 19.09 15.04 38.28
N LEU A 56 17.88 15.12 38.84
CA LEU A 56 16.65 14.60 38.23
C LEU A 56 16.16 15.41 37.02
N LEU A 57 16.58 16.68 36.88
CA LEU A 57 16.10 17.56 35.80
C LEU A 57 16.93 17.42 34.51
N HIS A 58 18.19 16.98 34.58
CA HIS A 58 19.14 17.02 33.47
C HIS A 58 19.04 15.83 32.49
N GLY A 59 18.23 14.82 32.79
CA GLY A 59 18.11 13.59 31.99
C GLY A 59 17.07 13.63 30.87
N VAL A 60 16.24 14.67 30.78
CA VAL A 60 15.13 14.75 29.81
C VAL A 60 15.52 15.70 28.67
N ALA A 61 16.46 15.28 27.84
CA ALA A 61 16.85 16.06 26.66
C ALA A 61 15.63 16.43 25.79
N HIS A 62 15.54 17.72 25.44
CA HIS A 62 14.47 18.29 24.62
C HIS A 62 14.36 17.58 23.27
N THR A 63 13.19 17.01 22.99
CA THR A 63 12.85 16.48 21.65
C THR A 63 12.46 17.59 20.67
N SER A 64 12.73 18.86 20.99
CA SER A 64 12.25 20.04 20.26
C SER A 64 13.03 20.36 18.97
N LYS A 65 13.79 19.41 18.41
CA LYS A 65 14.36 19.57 17.07
C LYS A 65 13.37 18.98 16.05
N PRO A 66 12.88 19.78 15.07
CA PRO A 66 12.00 19.25 14.03
C PRO A 66 12.73 18.15 13.25
N ALA A 67 12.07 17.00 13.09
CA ALA A 67 12.57 15.81 12.41
C ALA A 67 12.77 15.97 10.89
N SER A 68 12.90 17.19 10.38
CA SER A 68 13.00 17.48 8.94
C SER A 68 14.43 17.50 8.40
N THR A 69 15.45 17.20 9.22
CA THR A 69 16.85 17.13 8.74
C THR A 69 17.69 16.17 9.59
N VAL A 70 17.40 14.87 9.53
CA VAL A 70 18.34 13.84 9.99
C VAL A 70 19.03 13.24 8.77
N THR A 71 20.07 13.91 8.28
CA THR A 71 21.08 13.24 7.46
C THR A 71 21.97 12.44 8.41
N ILE A 72 21.96 11.13 8.24
CA ILE A 72 22.87 10.17 8.87
C ILE A 72 24.31 10.68 8.72
N SER A 73 24.98 10.97 9.84
CA SER A 73 26.43 11.20 9.85
C SER A 73 27.06 10.73 11.16
N SER A 74 27.74 9.60 11.01
CA SER A 74 28.95 9.11 11.70
C SER A 74 29.04 9.15 13.24
N GLU A 75 28.99 7.94 13.81
CA GLU A 75 29.72 7.60 15.02
C GLU A 75 31.24 7.70 14.77
N HIS A 76 31.94 8.49 15.57
CA HIS A 76 33.34 8.23 15.89
C HIS A 76 33.65 8.58 17.34
N ARG A 77 34.09 7.55 18.06
CA ARG A 77 34.80 7.62 19.34
C ARG A 77 36.03 8.54 19.22
N SER A 78 36.23 9.41 20.20
CA SER A 78 37.34 9.37 21.19
C SER A 78 37.99 10.73 21.49
N SER A 79 38.26 10.89 22.79
CA SER A 79 39.46 11.48 23.40
C SER A 79 39.74 12.98 23.27
N VAL A 80 39.63 13.59 24.45
CA VAL A 80 40.31 14.81 24.93
C VAL A 80 41.78 14.85 24.47
N SER A 81 42.18 15.96 23.85
CA SER A 81 43.57 16.42 23.89
C SER A 81 43.61 17.94 24.06
N LEU A 82 44.40 18.35 25.04
CA LEU A 82 44.77 19.70 25.40
C LEU A 82 45.81 20.25 24.43
N GLU A 83 45.80 21.58 24.28
CA GLU A 83 46.90 22.43 23.80
C GLU A 83 47.41 22.25 22.36
N SER A 84 47.23 23.30 21.56
CA SER A 84 48.30 23.88 20.75
C SER A 84 47.95 25.33 20.39
N ARG A 85 48.73 26.26 20.97
CA ARG A 85 48.76 27.68 20.62
C ARG A 85 49.40 27.87 19.25
N GLY A 86 48.83 28.79 18.47
CA GLY A 86 49.55 29.66 17.57
C GLY A 86 49.80 29.12 16.16
N SER A 87 49.13 29.73 15.17
CA SER A 87 49.82 30.51 14.14
C SER A 87 48.82 31.33 13.33
N HIS A 88 49.23 32.57 13.09
CA HIS A 88 48.56 33.59 12.28
C HIS A 88 48.65 33.31 10.77
N SER A 89 47.84 34.08 10.03
CA SER A 89 48.04 34.48 8.61
C SER A 89 47.49 33.50 7.57
N THR A 90 46.78 33.87 6.51
CA THR A 90 46.49 35.18 5.88
C THR A 90 45.41 34.98 4.80
N GLU A 91 44.52 35.97 4.68
CA GLU A 91 44.04 36.63 3.46
C GLU A 91 43.49 35.85 2.24
N PHE A 92 42.31 36.34 1.80
CA PHE A 92 41.86 36.53 0.41
C PHE A 92 41.69 35.28 -0.48
N THR A 93 40.53 34.98 -1.06
CA THR A 93 39.83 35.80 -2.06
C THR A 93 38.49 35.15 -2.46
N SER A 94 37.47 36.00 -2.60
CA SER A 94 36.43 36.07 -3.64
C SER A 94 35.82 34.81 -4.27
N ASP A 95 34.53 34.66 -3.94
CA ASP A 95 33.36 34.71 -4.83
C ASP A 95 33.08 33.70 -5.96
N PRO A 96 31.78 33.39 -6.17
CA PRO A 96 31.26 32.38 -7.09
C PRO A 96 30.74 33.00 -8.40
N SER A 97 30.68 32.24 -9.51
CA SER A 97 29.52 32.25 -10.43
C SER A 97 29.60 31.25 -11.60
N ARG A 98 28.47 30.56 -11.82
CA ARG A 98 27.70 30.44 -13.08
C ARG A 98 28.44 30.49 -14.42
N SER A 99 28.19 29.48 -15.26
CA SER A 99 27.52 29.55 -16.60
C SER A 99 27.79 28.21 -17.35
N SER A 100 26.76 27.46 -17.75
CA SER A 100 25.96 27.60 -18.98
C SER A 100 26.60 26.99 -20.23
N LYS A 101 25.84 26.05 -20.82
CA LYS A 101 25.49 25.92 -22.26
C LYS A 101 26.17 24.82 -23.10
N ASP A 102 25.27 23.98 -23.62
CA ASP A 102 25.21 23.27 -24.91
C ASP A 102 26.46 23.19 -25.80
N GLN A 103 26.79 21.98 -26.28
CA GLN A 103 26.49 21.60 -27.67
C GLN A 103 26.84 20.14 -27.99
N ALA A 104 26.01 19.55 -28.85
CA ALA A 104 26.29 18.34 -29.59
C ALA A 104 27.30 18.62 -30.72
N ASP A 105 28.18 17.66 -31.03
CA ASP A 105 28.33 17.15 -32.40
C ASP A 105 29.30 15.95 -32.47
N ARG A 106 28.93 15.01 -33.35
CA ARG A 106 29.67 13.85 -33.86
C ARG A 106 30.41 14.28 -35.15
N PRO A 107 31.13 13.40 -35.91
CA PRO A 107 32.04 12.28 -35.63
C PRO A 107 33.44 12.56 -36.30
N PRO A 108 34.39 11.60 -36.51
CA PRO A 108 34.29 10.62 -37.61
C PRO A 108 34.90 9.22 -37.36
N SER A 109 34.57 8.36 -38.32
CA SER A 109 34.84 6.94 -38.58
C SER A 109 36.31 6.53 -38.78
N PHE A 110 36.63 5.22 -38.64
CA PHE A 110 37.52 4.47 -39.55
C PHE A 110 37.34 2.92 -39.44
N THR A 111 37.02 2.31 -40.60
CA THR A 111 37.49 1.04 -41.22
C THR A 111 37.58 -0.29 -40.45
N ASN A 112 37.52 -1.50 -41.04
CA ASN A 112 37.15 -2.11 -42.32
C ASN A 112 37.63 -3.59 -42.18
N SER A 113 36.87 -4.62 -42.57
CA SER A 113 37.49 -5.86 -43.08
C SER A 113 36.52 -6.78 -43.83
N GLN A 114 37.02 -7.25 -44.97
CA GLN A 114 36.39 -8.05 -46.01
C GLN A 114 36.39 -9.57 -45.71
N ARG A 115 35.47 -10.31 -46.36
CA ARG A 115 35.72 -11.60 -47.07
C ARG A 115 34.46 -11.99 -47.87
N GLN A 116 34.46 -11.85 -49.21
CA GLN A 116 34.84 -12.83 -50.26
C GLN A 116 33.77 -13.91 -50.56
N ARG A 117 33.29 -13.90 -51.82
CA ARG A 117 32.41 -14.87 -52.52
C ARG A 117 33.20 -16.09 -53.02
N PRO A 118 32.53 -17.18 -53.47
CA PRO A 118 32.41 -17.46 -54.94
C PRO A 118 31.06 -18.12 -55.35
N TRP A 119 30.40 -17.71 -56.46
CA TRP A 119 30.36 -18.27 -57.84
C TRP A 119 29.15 -19.24 -58.10
N ALA A 120 28.45 -19.00 -59.22
CA ALA A 120 27.26 -19.71 -59.77
C ALA A 120 27.63 -21.04 -60.52
N PRO A 121 26.77 -21.81 -61.25
CA PRO A 121 25.77 -21.36 -62.26
C PRO A 121 24.46 -22.21 -62.48
N ASP A 122 23.60 -21.64 -63.34
CA ASP A 122 22.65 -22.19 -64.34
C ASP A 122 21.63 -23.31 -64.05
N ALA A 123 20.36 -23.03 -64.41
CA ALA A 123 19.64 -23.69 -65.53
C ALA A 123 18.13 -23.30 -65.58
N LYS A 124 17.69 -22.80 -66.75
CA LYS A 124 16.49 -23.20 -67.56
C LYS A 124 15.09 -23.27 -66.91
N GLU A 125 13.93 -23.05 -67.55
CA GLU A 125 13.43 -22.59 -68.85
C GLU A 125 11.89 -22.73 -68.73
N GLU A 126 11.09 -21.88 -69.41
CA GLU A 126 9.63 -21.97 -69.66
C GLU A 126 8.67 -21.92 -68.42
N ASP A 127 7.48 -21.32 -68.42
CA ASP A 127 6.48 -21.33 -69.48
C ASP A 127 5.38 -20.25 -69.25
N ALA A 128 4.97 -19.64 -70.37
CA ALA A 128 3.63 -19.25 -70.78
C ALA A 128 2.51 -18.76 -69.78
N ARG A 129 2.03 -17.55 -70.14
CA ARG A 129 0.62 -17.20 -70.47
C ARG A 129 -0.31 -16.55 -69.43
N THR A 130 -0.63 -15.29 -69.79
CA THR A 130 -1.97 -14.68 -69.91
C THR A 130 -2.82 -14.45 -68.65
N SER A 131 -3.04 -13.18 -68.30
CA SER A 131 -4.40 -12.59 -68.32
C SER A 131 -4.33 -11.07 -68.15
N SER A 132 -4.48 -10.37 -69.27
CA SER A 132 -4.67 -8.93 -69.33
C SER A 132 -6.10 -8.59 -68.91
N ARG A 133 -6.27 -7.68 -67.94
CA ARG A 133 -7.54 -6.98 -67.68
C ARG A 133 -7.46 -5.57 -68.28
N PRO A 134 -8.41 -5.14 -69.12
CA PRO A 134 -8.44 -3.76 -69.58
C PRO A 134 -9.17 -2.86 -68.57
N THR A 135 -8.52 -1.76 -68.24
CA THR A 135 -9.07 -0.57 -67.60
C THR A 135 -9.76 0.27 -68.66
N VAL A 136 -11.07 0.52 -68.52
CA VAL A 136 -11.75 1.63 -69.21
C VAL A 136 -12.65 2.31 -68.18
N ARG A 137 -12.18 3.45 -67.65
CA ARG A 137 -13.04 4.44 -67.00
C ARG A 137 -13.28 5.56 -68.02
N TYR A 138 -14.52 5.69 -68.47
CA TYR A 138 -15.02 6.86 -69.17
C TYR A 138 -15.77 7.70 -68.12
N SER A 139 -15.24 8.86 -67.74
CA SER A 139 -15.97 9.86 -66.95
C SER A 139 -16.36 10.99 -67.89
N TYR A 140 -17.65 11.04 -68.23
CA TYR A 140 -18.25 12.19 -68.90
C TYR A 140 -18.60 13.22 -67.82
N SER A 141 -17.90 14.34 -67.80
CA SER A 141 -18.26 15.51 -66.98
C SER A 141 -19.23 16.35 -67.79
N TYR A 142 -20.40 16.65 -67.21
CA TYR A 142 -21.21 17.79 -67.60
C TYR A 142 -21.18 18.78 -66.44
N SER A 143 -20.74 20.00 -66.74
CA SER A 143 -20.83 21.16 -65.88
C SER A 143 -21.94 22.05 -66.44
N GLU A 144 -22.82 22.56 -65.59
CA GLU A 144 -23.38 23.92 -65.67
C GLU A 144 -24.25 24.25 -64.43
N PRO A 145 -24.57 25.53 -64.12
CA PRO A 145 -23.95 26.15 -62.94
C PRO A 145 -24.93 26.88 -61.99
N GLN A 146 -24.35 27.38 -60.90
CA GLN A 146 -24.75 28.55 -60.09
C GLN A 146 -26.10 28.52 -59.35
N THR A 147 -26.03 28.62 -58.03
CA THR A 147 -26.33 29.88 -57.32
C THR A 147 -25.68 29.88 -55.94
N ALA A 148 -25.24 31.06 -55.55
CA ALA A 148 -24.39 31.35 -54.41
C ALA A 148 -25.14 31.36 -53.08
N SER A 149 -24.45 31.02 -51.99
CA SER A 149 -24.47 31.76 -50.73
C SER A 149 -23.24 31.39 -49.90
N GLU A 150 -22.59 32.41 -49.38
CA GLU A 150 -21.30 32.44 -48.73
C GLU A 150 -21.36 31.94 -47.27
N SER A 151 -20.36 31.18 -46.82
CA SER A 151 -19.72 31.41 -45.52
C SER A 151 -18.38 30.66 -45.39
N THR A 152 -17.32 31.46 -45.44
CA THR A 152 -15.98 31.30 -44.85
C THR A 152 -16.00 30.80 -43.38
N PHE A 153 -15.04 30.10 -42.75
CA PHE A 153 -13.66 29.68 -42.97
C PHE A 153 -13.45 28.42 -42.08
N SER A 154 -12.86 27.35 -42.59
CA SER A 154 -12.20 26.30 -41.80
C SER A 154 -11.00 25.79 -42.58
N LEU A 155 -9.82 25.93 -41.99
CA LEU A 155 -8.54 25.50 -42.57
C LEU A 155 -8.39 23.98 -42.39
N SER A 156 -8.19 23.28 -43.51
CA SER A 156 -7.93 21.85 -43.58
C SER A 156 -6.49 21.52 -43.24
N SER A 157 -6.31 20.52 -42.38
CA SER A 157 -5.09 19.73 -42.24
C SER A 157 -4.86 18.88 -43.50
N ALA A 158 -3.66 18.97 -44.07
CA ALA A 158 -3.23 18.16 -45.19
C ALA A 158 -2.68 16.79 -44.73
N LEU A 159 -3.07 15.77 -45.50
CA LEU A 159 -2.64 14.38 -45.43
C LEU A 159 -1.20 14.24 -45.94
N SER A 160 -0.47 13.25 -45.40
CA SER A 160 0.53 12.54 -46.19
C SER A 160 0.60 11.07 -45.79
N GLY A 161 0.10 10.21 -46.67
CA GLY A 161 0.14 8.76 -46.53
C GLY A 161 1.48 8.17 -46.95
N ARG A 162 1.84 7.05 -46.33
CA ARG A 162 2.80 6.07 -46.87
C ARG A 162 2.27 4.65 -46.67
N SER A 163 2.28 3.92 -47.76
CA SER A 163 1.76 2.57 -47.96
C SER A 163 2.58 1.50 -47.21
N LEU A 164 1.89 0.57 -46.56
CA LEU A 164 2.47 -0.68 -46.07
C LEU A 164 2.11 -1.82 -47.03
N SER A 165 3.14 -2.48 -47.55
CA SER A 165 3.05 -3.71 -48.34
C SER A 165 2.92 -4.94 -47.44
N THR A 166 2.00 -5.83 -47.79
CA THR A 166 1.83 -7.18 -47.23
C THR A 166 2.75 -8.19 -47.94
N LYS A 167 3.30 -9.17 -47.20
CA LYS A 167 3.66 -10.52 -47.71
C LYS A 167 3.79 -11.55 -46.57
N ARG A 168 3.48 -12.81 -46.92
CA ARG A 168 3.18 -13.98 -46.06
C ARG A 168 4.40 -14.89 -45.77
N LYS A 169 4.39 -15.49 -44.56
CA LYS A 169 4.72 -16.87 -44.07
C LYS A 169 5.82 -17.78 -44.71
N ARG A 170 6.69 -18.33 -43.82
CA ARG A 170 7.11 -19.76 -43.54
C ARG A 170 8.63 -19.80 -43.21
N GLY A 171 9.17 -20.55 -42.25
CA GLY A 171 8.67 -21.58 -41.34
C GLY A 171 9.72 -22.03 -40.28
N THR A 172 9.20 -22.79 -39.31
CA THR A 172 9.80 -23.96 -38.63
C THR A 172 11.11 -23.86 -37.81
N SER A 173 10.97 -23.85 -36.47
CA SER A 173 11.88 -24.53 -35.52
C SER A 173 11.13 -24.82 -34.21
N ILE A 174 10.35 -25.90 -34.22
CA ILE A 174 9.68 -26.47 -33.04
C ILE A 174 9.96 -27.96 -33.18
N LEU A 175 10.84 -28.54 -32.36
CA LEU A 175 10.92 -29.98 -32.01
C LEU A 175 12.20 -30.29 -31.20
N SER A 176 12.46 -29.60 -30.06
CA SER A 176 13.54 -30.03 -29.14
C SER A 176 13.23 -29.98 -27.64
N MET A 177 11.96 -29.91 -27.20
CA MET A 177 11.63 -29.83 -25.76
C MET A 177 10.62 -30.86 -25.23
N PHE A 178 10.19 -31.82 -26.04
CA PHE A 178 9.18 -32.82 -25.65
C PHE A 178 9.76 -34.17 -25.23
N ARG A 179 10.66 -34.17 -24.23
CA ARG A 179 10.83 -35.32 -23.33
C ARG A 179 10.78 -34.83 -21.89
N LYS A 180 9.57 -34.55 -21.41
CA LYS A 180 9.29 -34.32 -19.98
C LYS A 180 8.42 -35.46 -19.49
N GLN A 181 8.84 -36.10 -18.41
CA GLN A 181 8.13 -37.20 -17.78
C GLN A 181 6.70 -36.76 -17.38
N PRO A 182 5.69 -37.63 -17.56
CA PRO A 182 4.34 -37.37 -17.04
C PRO A 182 4.42 -37.16 -15.52
N CYS A 183 3.67 -36.17 -15.03
CA CYS A 183 3.50 -35.90 -13.62
C CYS A 183 2.08 -36.36 -13.28
N ASP A 184 1.96 -37.38 -12.44
CA ASP A 184 0.69 -38.00 -12.03
C ASP A 184 -0.02 -37.15 -10.97
N CYS A 185 -0.30 -35.89 -11.28
CA CYS A 185 -1.01 -34.97 -10.38
C CYS A 185 -2.50 -34.93 -10.72
N ASN A 186 -3.33 -35.65 -9.95
CA ASN A 186 -4.79 -35.71 -10.13
C ASN A 186 -5.52 -34.36 -9.95
N TYR A 187 -4.86 -33.35 -9.38
CA TYR A 187 -5.45 -32.03 -9.07
C TYR A 187 -5.06 -30.91 -10.04
N CYS A 188 -4.32 -31.21 -11.12
CA CYS A 188 -4.01 -30.23 -12.17
C CYS A 188 -4.77 -30.59 -13.46
N PRO A 189 -6.03 -30.15 -13.62
CA PRO A 189 -6.78 -30.39 -14.85
C PRO A 189 -6.17 -29.57 -15.99
N GLN A 190 -5.38 -30.24 -16.83
CA GLN A 190 -5.01 -29.93 -18.23
C GLN A 190 -4.80 -28.46 -18.68
N LEU A 191 -4.49 -27.52 -17.79
CA LEU A 191 -4.20 -26.13 -18.16
C LEU A 191 -2.75 -25.78 -17.82
N SER A 192 -1.97 -25.68 -18.89
CA SER A 192 -0.85 -24.74 -19.08
C SER A 192 0.24 -24.68 -18.00
N HIS A 193 1.32 -25.43 -18.26
CA HIS A 193 2.72 -25.09 -17.97
C HIS A 193 3.04 -24.10 -16.82
N HIS A 194 2.75 -24.44 -15.56
CA HIS A 194 3.38 -23.74 -14.44
C HIS A 194 4.86 -24.15 -14.32
N PRO A 195 5.80 -23.21 -14.08
CA PRO A 195 7.20 -23.51 -13.80
C PRO A 195 7.30 -24.39 -12.54
N ARG A 196 7.81 -25.62 -12.73
CA ARG A 196 7.62 -26.75 -11.82
C ARG A 196 8.63 -26.74 -10.68
N GLN A 197 8.29 -26.14 -9.54
CA GLN A 197 8.85 -26.57 -8.26
C GLN A 197 7.98 -27.72 -7.73
N THR A 198 8.47 -28.94 -7.89
CA THR A 198 7.85 -30.16 -7.34
C THR A 198 8.59 -30.56 -6.08
N TYR A 199 7.85 -30.95 -5.05
CA TYR A 199 8.39 -31.41 -3.78
C TYR A 199 8.22 -32.93 -3.69
N LYS A 200 9.32 -33.65 -3.49
CA LYS A 200 9.29 -35.10 -3.27
C LYS A 200 9.04 -35.34 -1.78
N LEU A 201 7.97 -36.08 -1.48
CA LEU A 201 7.61 -36.49 -0.13
C LEU A 201 8.23 -37.85 0.23
N GLU A 202 8.30 -38.15 1.52
CA GLU A 202 8.80 -39.43 2.04
C GLU A 202 7.92 -40.64 1.69
N CYS A 203 6.68 -40.40 1.26
CA CYS A 203 5.81 -41.44 0.71
C CYS A 203 6.13 -41.77 -0.77
N GLY A 204 7.11 -41.10 -1.38
CA GLY A 204 7.53 -41.31 -2.78
C GLY A 204 6.77 -40.46 -3.81
N HIS A 205 5.68 -39.80 -3.41
CA HIS A 205 4.91 -38.93 -4.29
C HIS A 205 5.59 -37.57 -4.49
N SER A 206 5.55 -37.06 -5.73
CA SER A 206 5.92 -35.68 -6.03
C SER A 206 4.67 -34.81 -6.12
N LEU A 207 4.51 -33.88 -5.17
CA LEU A 207 3.41 -32.91 -5.21
C LEU A 207 3.89 -31.59 -5.81
N CYS A 208 3.03 -30.97 -6.62
CA CYS A 208 3.25 -29.60 -7.05
C CYS A 208 2.83 -28.63 -5.94
N ARG A 209 3.36 -27.39 -6.01
CA ARG A 209 3.02 -26.32 -5.06
C ARG A 209 1.50 -26.14 -4.87
N ILE A 210 0.72 -26.23 -5.96
CA ILE A 210 -0.74 -26.06 -5.93
C ILE A 210 -1.40 -27.19 -5.14
N SER A 211 -0.99 -28.44 -5.34
CA SER A 211 -1.54 -29.58 -4.60
C SER A 211 -1.25 -29.52 -3.10
N ILE A 212 -0.09 -28.97 -2.71
CA ILE A 212 0.26 -28.79 -1.29
C ILE A 212 -0.61 -27.71 -0.66
N ARG A 213 -0.85 -26.60 -1.38
CA ARG A 213 -1.76 -25.53 -0.93
C ARG A 213 -3.19 -26.03 -0.73
N GLN A 214 -3.69 -26.79 -1.70
CA GLN A 214 -5.04 -27.35 -1.60
C GLN A 214 -5.17 -28.30 -0.40
N ARG A 215 -4.20 -29.19 -0.19
CA ARG A 215 -4.23 -30.07 0.99
C ARG A 215 -4.13 -29.33 2.31
N ALA A 216 -3.34 -28.27 2.37
CA ALA A 216 -3.29 -27.40 3.54
C ALA A 216 -4.65 -26.73 3.78
N HIS A 217 -5.30 -26.24 2.72
CA HIS A 217 -6.63 -25.64 2.78
C HIS A 217 -7.72 -26.63 3.23
N ASP A 218 -7.78 -27.81 2.61
CA ASP A 218 -8.74 -28.87 2.96
C ASP A 218 -8.57 -29.30 4.43
N ALA A 219 -7.33 -29.31 4.93
CA ALA A 219 -7.03 -29.60 6.34
C ALA A 219 -7.36 -28.42 7.28
N THR A 220 -7.44 -27.18 6.78
CA THR A 220 -7.95 -26.04 7.56
C THR A 220 -9.48 -26.03 7.65
N GLU A 221 -10.18 -26.58 6.67
CA GLU A 221 -11.64 -26.70 6.72
C GLU A 221 -12.07 -27.85 7.65
N ASP A 222 -11.38 -28.99 7.59
CA ASP A 222 -11.70 -30.17 8.41
C ASP A 222 -10.67 -30.39 9.53
N PRO A 223 -11.01 -30.17 10.82
CA PRO A 223 -10.06 -30.32 11.93
C PRO A 223 -9.56 -31.76 12.12
N THR A 224 -10.27 -32.76 11.57
CA THR A 224 -9.89 -34.17 11.62
C THR A 224 -8.84 -34.56 10.58
N LYS A 225 -8.60 -33.70 9.59
CA LYS A 225 -7.61 -33.93 8.51
C LYS A 225 -6.31 -33.15 8.74
N TRP A 226 -6.16 -32.53 9.92
CA TRP A 226 -4.97 -31.80 10.33
C TRP A 226 -4.03 -32.73 11.13
N PRO A 227 -2.72 -32.82 10.80
CA PRO A 227 -1.96 -32.08 9.78
C PRO A 227 -2.21 -32.57 8.34
N PRO A 228 -1.96 -31.74 7.29
CA PRO A 228 -2.16 -32.15 5.91
C PRO A 228 -1.27 -33.35 5.56
N THR A 229 -1.89 -34.46 5.17
CA THR A 229 -1.18 -35.72 4.90
C THR A 229 -1.09 -36.07 3.41
N CYS A 230 -0.11 -36.91 3.07
CA CYS A 230 -0.05 -37.62 1.81
C CYS A 230 0.25 -39.10 2.05
N CYS A 231 -0.72 -39.96 1.71
CA CYS A 231 -0.68 -41.39 2.00
C CYS A 231 -0.45 -41.61 3.51
N ASP A 232 -1.25 -40.91 4.30
CA ASP A 232 -1.28 -40.98 5.77
C ASP A 232 0.02 -40.55 6.48
N LYS A 233 0.99 -39.99 5.72
CA LYS A 233 2.17 -39.35 6.29
C LYS A 233 2.00 -37.83 6.29
N PRO A 234 2.30 -37.13 7.39
CA PRO A 234 2.23 -35.66 7.43
C PRO A 234 3.25 -35.04 6.47
N ILE A 235 2.86 -33.96 5.80
CA ILE A 235 3.78 -33.20 4.93
C ILE A 235 4.73 -32.39 5.84
N PRO A 236 6.07 -32.51 5.66
CA PRO A 236 7.04 -31.79 6.50
C PRO A 236 6.91 -30.26 6.42
N ASP A 237 7.16 -29.58 7.54
CA ASP A 237 7.11 -28.11 7.68
C ASP A 237 8.01 -27.38 6.70
N SER A 238 9.17 -27.95 6.36
CA SER A 238 10.09 -27.39 5.36
C SER A 238 9.46 -27.33 3.96
N ILE A 239 8.60 -28.28 3.62
CA ILE A 239 7.89 -28.36 2.35
C ILE A 239 6.66 -27.46 2.37
N LEU A 240 5.92 -27.40 3.50
CA LEU A 240 4.81 -26.46 3.68
C LEU A 240 5.31 -25.00 3.63
N GLY A 241 6.42 -24.70 4.29
CA GLY A 241 7.03 -23.37 4.34
C GLY A 241 7.55 -22.86 2.99
N SER A 242 7.97 -23.77 2.10
CA SER A 242 8.39 -23.42 0.75
C SER A 242 7.22 -23.34 -0.25
N ALA A 243 6.14 -24.09 -0.02
CA ALA A 243 4.96 -24.11 -0.88
C ALA A 243 3.94 -22.98 -0.57
N LEU A 244 3.70 -22.68 0.72
CA LEU A 244 2.83 -21.61 1.20
C LEU A 244 3.61 -20.28 1.25
N LYS A 245 2.92 -19.14 1.23
CA LYS A 245 3.54 -17.80 1.38
C LYS A 245 2.79 -17.03 2.44
N GLY A 246 3.51 -16.26 3.26
CA GLY A 246 2.93 -15.25 4.15
C GLY A 246 1.88 -15.79 5.12
N GLU A 247 0.68 -15.23 5.04
CA GLU A 247 -0.43 -15.46 5.97
C GLU A 247 -0.94 -16.91 5.98
N ASP A 248 -1.00 -17.58 4.82
CA ASP A 248 -1.41 -18.98 4.72
C ASP A 248 -0.48 -19.90 5.53
N LEU A 249 0.82 -19.59 5.54
CA LEU A 249 1.82 -20.35 6.31
C LEU A 249 1.67 -20.07 7.81
N ALA A 250 1.50 -18.80 8.21
CA ALA A 250 1.33 -18.45 9.61
C ALA A 250 0.05 -19.07 10.21
N SER A 251 -1.03 -19.10 9.46
CA SER A 251 -2.30 -19.73 9.85
C SER A 251 -2.18 -21.26 9.94
N ALA A 252 -1.45 -21.89 9.01
CA ALA A 252 -1.10 -23.30 9.09
C ALA A 252 -0.24 -23.62 10.33
N LEU A 253 0.87 -22.89 10.54
CA LEU A 253 1.78 -23.13 11.67
C LEU A 253 1.09 -22.93 13.03
N ARG A 254 0.24 -21.91 13.17
CA ARG A 254 -0.57 -21.69 14.39
C ARG A 254 -1.48 -22.87 14.70
N ARG A 255 -2.09 -23.49 13.68
CA ARG A 255 -2.94 -24.67 13.89
C ARG A 255 -2.15 -25.93 14.24
N MET A 256 -0.92 -26.14 13.73
CA MET A 256 -0.06 -27.25 14.20
C MET A 256 0.29 -27.11 15.67
N ALA A 257 0.68 -25.90 16.09
CA ALA A 257 1.00 -25.63 17.49
C ALA A 257 -0.18 -25.90 18.44
N LEU A 258 -1.42 -25.69 17.98
CA LEU A 258 -2.62 -26.00 18.76
C LEU A 258 -2.96 -27.51 18.78
N ALA A 259 -2.71 -28.23 17.69
CA ALA A 259 -2.98 -29.67 17.59
C ALA A 259 -2.02 -30.51 18.45
N ASP A 260 -0.75 -30.11 18.56
CA ASP A 260 0.24 -30.77 19.42
C ASP A 260 -0.06 -30.61 20.92
N GLY A 261 -0.87 -29.60 21.29
CA GLY A 261 -1.31 -29.39 22.67
C GLY A 261 -2.40 -30.36 23.16
N LEU A 262 -3.08 -31.07 22.25
CA LEU A 262 -4.25 -31.90 22.57
C LEU A 262 -3.96 -33.40 22.67
N THR A 263 -2.76 -33.85 22.27
CA THR A 263 -2.42 -35.30 22.22
C THR A 263 -1.70 -35.82 23.46
N ASN A 264 -1.33 -34.96 24.41
CA ASN A 264 -0.62 -35.37 25.64
C ASN A 264 -1.51 -35.55 26.88
N GLY A 265 -2.83 -35.63 26.70
CA GLY A 265 -3.80 -35.55 27.78
C GLY A 265 -4.68 -36.78 28.02
N THR A 266 -4.18 -38.02 27.91
CA THR A 266 -4.89 -39.17 28.51
C THR A 266 -4.00 -40.40 28.70
N ASN A 267 -4.01 -40.89 29.95
CA ASN A 267 -3.81 -42.26 30.43
C ASN A 267 -2.49 -42.63 31.15
N SER A 268 -2.70 -42.87 32.44
CA SER A 268 -2.17 -43.97 33.26
C SER A 268 -1.08 -43.63 34.27
N ALA A 269 -1.56 -43.43 35.49
CA ALA A 269 -0.87 -43.63 36.73
C ALA A 269 -0.27 -45.04 36.86
N SER A 270 0.99 -45.13 37.28
CA SER A 270 1.41 -45.93 38.44
C SER A 270 2.90 -45.70 38.69
N GLY A 271 3.22 -45.41 39.94
CA GLY A 271 4.59 -45.18 40.38
C GLY A 271 5.46 -46.43 40.28
N THR A 272 6.76 -46.23 40.19
CA THR A 272 7.72 -46.61 41.22
C THR A 272 9.12 -46.17 40.80
N ALA A 273 9.93 -45.98 41.83
CA ALA A 273 11.35 -45.69 41.89
C ALA A 273 12.25 -45.99 40.69
N SER A 274 13.35 -45.22 40.68
CA SER A 274 14.73 -45.69 40.53
C SER A 274 15.47 -45.13 39.31
N ALA A 275 16.32 -44.15 39.62
CA ALA A 275 17.72 -44.06 39.24
C ALA A 275 18.17 -44.65 37.89
N ARG A 276 18.80 -43.80 37.06
CA ARG A 276 20.24 -43.87 36.67
C ARG A 276 20.47 -43.17 35.33
N ASN A 277 21.37 -42.18 35.34
CA ASN A 277 22.62 -42.11 34.56
C ASN A 277 22.98 -40.63 34.34
N VAL A 278 24.12 -40.11 34.85
CA VAL A 278 25.51 -40.36 34.41
C VAL A 278 25.66 -39.92 32.95
N SER A 279 26.57 -39.05 32.52
CA SER A 279 27.58 -38.16 33.10
C SER A 279 28.18 -37.45 31.87
N ALA A 280 28.63 -36.20 32.00
CA ALA A 280 29.94 -35.71 31.52
C ALA A 280 29.99 -34.17 31.50
N SER A 281 30.56 -33.64 32.58
CA SER A 281 31.59 -32.59 32.75
C SER A 281 32.24 -31.94 31.49
N PRO A 282 33.03 -30.83 31.60
CA PRO A 282 33.62 -30.27 32.83
C PRO A 282 33.71 -28.72 32.98
N SER A 283 33.96 -28.34 34.25
CA SER A 283 34.86 -27.28 34.75
C SER A 283 34.60 -25.79 34.45
N SER A 284 34.41 -25.00 35.51
CA SER A 284 35.55 -24.33 36.17
C SER A 284 35.19 -23.80 37.57
N ARG A 285 36.11 -24.00 38.50
CA ARG A 285 36.08 -23.65 39.93
C ARG A 285 36.45 -22.19 40.14
N ASN A 286 35.84 -21.54 41.13
CA ASN A 286 36.60 -21.13 42.31
C ASN A 286 35.70 -20.82 43.50
N THR A 287 35.80 -21.68 44.51
CA THR A 287 35.33 -21.47 45.87
C THR A 287 36.46 -20.84 46.69
N ARG A 288 36.12 -19.86 47.51
CA ARG A 288 36.88 -19.58 48.75
C ARG A 288 35.89 -19.20 49.85
N SER A 289 35.41 -20.21 50.54
CA SER A 289 34.69 -20.06 51.80
C SER A 289 35.69 -19.71 52.90
N ARG A 290 35.37 -18.70 53.70
CA ARG A 290 36.02 -18.38 54.97
C ARG A 290 34.92 -18.51 56.04
N PRO A 291 35.10 -19.29 57.12
CA PRO A 291 34.07 -19.46 58.12
C PRO A 291 34.13 -18.27 59.08
N VAL A 292 32.99 -17.62 59.32
CA VAL A 292 32.82 -16.74 60.47
C VAL A 292 31.75 -17.37 61.35
N THR A 293 32.26 -17.79 62.50
CA THR A 293 31.59 -18.12 63.75
C THR A 293 30.27 -17.39 63.97
N ALA A 294 29.24 -18.19 64.27
CA ALA A 294 28.01 -17.74 64.89
C ALA A 294 28.32 -16.99 66.20
N SER A 295 27.87 -15.74 66.27
CA SER A 295 27.63 -15.05 67.53
C SER A 295 26.15 -14.70 67.54
N SER A 296 25.44 -15.38 68.43
CA SER A 296 24.09 -15.06 68.87
C SER A 296 24.15 -13.73 69.62
N ALA A 297 23.59 -12.68 69.05
CA ALA A 297 23.36 -11.40 69.73
C ALA A 297 22.14 -10.70 69.10
N GLU A 298 21.08 -10.60 69.92
CA GLU A 298 20.04 -9.57 69.93
C GLU A 298 19.19 -9.32 68.66
N GLU A 299 18.10 -10.08 68.52
CA GLU A 299 16.89 -9.66 67.82
C GLU A 299 16.02 -8.74 68.71
N ALA A 300 16.47 -7.51 68.98
CA ALA A 300 15.63 -6.50 69.62
C ALA A 300 16.17 -5.05 69.43
N PRO A 301 16.20 -4.51 68.20
CA PRO A 301 15.88 -3.08 68.04
C PRO A 301 15.16 -2.66 66.73
N LEU A 302 14.76 -3.60 65.86
CA LEU A 302 14.26 -3.24 64.51
C LEU A 302 12.80 -2.80 64.45
N SER A 303 11.90 -3.25 65.34
CA SER A 303 10.48 -2.87 65.27
C SER A 303 10.21 -1.46 65.83
N HIS A 304 10.87 -1.07 66.91
CA HIS A 304 10.70 0.27 67.53
C HIS A 304 11.10 1.39 66.57
N ARG A 305 12.20 1.19 65.83
CA ARG A 305 12.69 2.16 64.85
C ARG A 305 11.77 2.29 63.64
N GLN A 306 11.11 1.21 63.23
CA GLN A 306 10.10 1.22 62.16
C GLN A 306 8.79 1.91 62.58
N GLU A 307 8.41 1.77 63.85
CA GLU A 307 7.24 2.42 64.43
C GLU A 307 7.47 3.94 64.54
N GLU A 308 8.62 4.39 65.08
CA GLU A 308 9.00 5.81 65.13
C GLU A 308 9.07 6.44 63.72
N GLU A 309 9.70 5.76 62.76
CA GLU A 309 9.74 6.21 61.36
C GLU A 309 8.34 6.27 60.70
N SER A 310 7.38 5.47 61.17
CA SER A 310 5.99 5.50 60.69
C SER A 310 5.21 6.67 61.27
N GLU A 311 5.43 6.99 62.55
CA GLU A 311 4.81 8.13 63.24
C GLU A 311 5.34 9.46 62.70
N ASP A 312 6.64 9.52 62.38
CA ASP A 312 7.26 10.67 61.73
C ASP A 312 6.68 10.89 60.33
N LEU A 313 6.51 9.82 59.54
CA LEU A 313 5.86 9.91 58.23
C LEU A 313 4.38 10.36 58.35
N ALA A 314 3.64 9.83 59.32
CA ALA A 314 2.27 10.24 59.58
C ALA A 314 2.19 11.72 59.98
N ARG A 315 3.16 12.21 60.76
CA ARG A 315 3.24 13.61 61.19
C ARG A 315 3.62 14.53 60.04
N ALA A 316 4.55 14.14 59.18
CA ALA A 316 4.92 14.89 57.97
C ALA A 316 3.75 14.98 56.98
N THR A 317 3.03 13.87 56.78
CA THR A 317 1.86 13.83 55.88
C THR A 317 0.63 14.56 56.46
N ALA A 318 0.56 14.74 57.78
CA ALA A 318 -0.48 15.54 58.44
C ALA A 318 -0.25 17.05 58.33
N GLU A 319 0.94 17.50 57.91
CA GLU A 319 1.28 18.91 57.83
C GLU A 319 0.47 19.64 56.74
N PRO A 320 -0.08 20.84 57.01
CA PRO A 320 -0.89 21.56 56.04
C PRO A 320 -0.11 21.96 54.78
N THR A 321 1.18 22.26 54.91
CA THR A 321 2.07 22.61 53.79
C THR A 321 2.22 21.42 52.83
N PHE A 322 2.43 20.22 53.37
CA PHE A 322 2.48 18.98 52.60
C PHE A 322 1.18 18.70 51.86
N ARG A 323 0.04 18.81 52.55
CA ARG A 323 -1.28 18.57 51.93
C ARG A 323 -1.58 19.57 50.81
N ALA A 324 -1.21 20.84 50.99
CA ALA A 324 -1.34 21.85 49.95
C ALA A 324 -0.44 21.53 48.75
N LEU A 325 0.81 21.13 48.98
CA LEU A 325 1.75 20.74 47.92
C LEU A 325 1.25 19.51 47.14
N ARG A 326 0.67 18.53 47.84
CA ARG A 326 0.04 17.35 47.23
C ARG A 326 -1.17 17.70 46.38
N ALA A 327 -2.06 18.53 46.90
CA ALA A 327 -3.22 18.98 46.14
C ALA A 327 -2.80 19.72 44.85
N GLN A 328 -1.72 20.51 44.90
CA GLN A 328 -1.17 21.16 43.71
C GLN A 328 -0.58 20.15 42.71
N GLN A 329 0.16 19.14 43.19
CA GLN A 329 0.70 18.05 42.37
C GLN A 329 -0.40 17.30 41.63
N GLU A 330 -1.44 16.86 42.37
CA GLU A 330 -2.59 16.15 41.81
C GLU A 330 -3.32 17.01 40.77
N GLN A 331 -3.58 18.28 41.08
CA GLN A 331 -4.25 19.19 40.16
C GLN A 331 -3.44 19.41 38.87
N GLU A 332 -2.11 19.51 38.95
CA GLU A 332 -1.26 19.65 37.76
C GLU A 332 -1.25 18.37 36.91
N TYR A 333 -1.23 17.19 37.55
CA TYR A 333 -1.33 15.92 36.85
C TYR A 333 -2.68 15.77 36.14
N GLU A 334 -3.78 16.15 36.79
CA GLU A 334 -5.12 16.16 36.20
C GLU A 334 -5.19 17.08 34.98
N ARG A 335 -4.66 18.31 35.09
CA ARG A 335 -4.57 19.24 33.95
C ARG A 335 -3.78 18.65 32.80
N LEU A 336 -2.64 17.99 33.07
CA LEU A 336 -1.83 17.36 32.04
C LEU A 336 -2.61 16.24 31.34
N VAL A 337 -3.23 15.33 32.09
CA VAL A 337 -3.99 14.22 31.53
C VAL A 337 -5.18 14.72 30.71
N ALA A 338 -5.92 15.71 31.20
CA ALA A 338 -7.03 16.33 30.47
C ALA A 338 -6.55 16.99 29.18
N PHE A 339 -5.40 17.69 29.22
CA PHE A 339 -4.79 18.30 28.05
C PHE A 339 -4.34 17.28 27.01
N GLU A 340 -3.67 16.21 27.41
CA GLU A 340 -3.28 15.11 26.52
C GLU A 340 -4.50 14.45 25.86
N GLN A 341 -5.58 14.24 26.61
CA GLN A 341 -6.84 13.73 26.06
C GLN A 341 -7.43 14.70 25.03
N LYS A 342 -7.42 16.01 25.31
CA LYS A 342 -7.85 17.05 24.37
C LYS A 342 -7.02 17.01 23.08
N GLN A 343 -5.70 16.88 23.19
CA GLN A 343 -4.80 16.76 22.03
C GLN A 343 -5.09 15.49 21.21
N ARG A 344 -5.26 14.33 21.86
CA ARG A 344 -5.60 13.07 21.18
C ARG A 344 -6.95 13.15 20.46
N LYS A 345 -7.96 13.73 21.09
CA LYS A 345 -9.28 13.95 20.48
C LYS A 345 -9.20 14.89 19.28
N ALA A 346 -8.43 15.99 19.40
CA ALA A 346 -8.22 16.91 18.29
C ALA A 346 -7.51 16.23 17.10
N LEU A 347 -6.46 15.45 17.38
CA LEU A 347 -5.74 14.70 16.34
C LEU A 347 -6.65 13.68 15.67
N ALA A 348 -7.38 12.87 16.44
CA ALA A 348 -8.34 11.91 15.89
C ALA A 348 -9.42 12.58 15.02
N GLY A 349 -9.90 13.75 15.44
CA GLY A 349 -10.83 14.57 14.65
C GLY A 349 -10.24 15.03 13.32
N TYR A 350 -9.01 15.56 13.33
CA TYR A 350 -8.28 15.95 12.12
C TYR A 350 -8.04 14.76 11.18
N GLN A 351 -7.58 13.63 11.71
CA GLN A 351 -7.35 12.40 10.94
C GLN A 351 -8.63 11.87 10.30
N ALA A 352 -9.76 11.91 11.02
CA ALA A 352 -11.06 11.51 10.48
C ALA A 352 -11.53 12.47 9.36
N TRP A 353 -11.32 13.77 9.53
CA TRP A 353 -11.62 14.76 8.50
C TRP A 353 -10.77 14.54 7.24
N SER A 354 -9.46 14.36 7.40
CA SER A 354 -8.53 14.13 6.28
C SER A 354 -8.85 12.85 5.50
N ARG A 355 -9.21 11.76 6.19
CA ARG A 355 -9.70 10.52 5.53
C ARG A 355 -10.97 10.75 4.73
N ARG A 356 -11.92 11.51 5.27
CA ARG A 356 -13.18 11.83 4.57
C ARG A 356 -12.93 12.71 3.34
N GLU A 357 -12.05 13.69 3.45
CA GLU A 357 -11.66 14.55 2.33
C GLU A 357 -10.96 13.74 1.23
N LEU A 358 -10.05 12.84 1.60
CA LEU A 358 -9.40 11.94 0.64
C LEU A 358 -10.43 11.04 -0.05
N ALA A 359 -11.33 10.41 0.70
CA ALA A 359 -12.42 9.59 0.16
C ALA A 359 -13.31 10.38 -0.82
N GLY A 360 -13.75 11.59 -0.46
CA GLY A 360 -14.53 12.43 -1.36
C GLY A 360 -13.80 12.76 -2.67
N ARG A 361 -12.48 13.01 -2.63
CA ARG A 361 -11.68 13.20 -3.84
C ARG A 361 -11.52 11.93 -4.69
N HIS A 362 -11.61 10.74 -4.10
CA HIS A 362 -11.63 9.49 -4.85
C HIS A 362 -12.99 9.29 -5.54
N ASP A 363 -14.07 9.49 -4.79
CA ASP A 363 -15.44 9.37 -5.31
C ASP A 363 -15.65 10.32 -6.49
N GLU A 364 -15.24 11.60 -6.38
CA GLU A 364 -15.33 12.57 -7.47
C GLU A 364 -14.55 12.14 -8.72
N ARG A 365 -13.33 11.59 -8.55
CA ARG A 365 -12.51 11.09 -9.67
C ARG A 365 -13.14 9.86 -10.33
N GLU A 366 -13.70 8.95 -9.53
CA GLU A 366 -14.41 7.77 -10.02
C GLU A 366 -15.67 8.12 -10.80
N GLU A 367 -16.49 9.03 -10.27
CA GLU A 367 -17.68 9.54 -10.95
C GLU A 367 -17.32 10.23 -12.27
N GLU A 368 -16.29 11.08 -12.28
CA GLU A 368 -15.84 11.75 -13.49
C GLU A 368 -15.33 10.76 -14.55
N LEU A 369 -14.55 9.76 -14.13
CA LEU A 369 -14.08 8.70 -15.02
C LEU A 369 -15.24 7.86 -15.56
N SER A 370 -16.19 7.48 -14.70
CA SER A 370 -17.39 6.74 -15.07
C SER A 370 -18.23 7.50 -16.08
N LYS A 371 -18.44 8.81 -15.89
CA LYS A 371 -19.14 9.68 -16.85
C LYS A 371 -18.40 9.76 -18.19
N LYS A 372 -17.08 9.97 -18.18
CA LYS A 372 -16.28 9.96 -19.43
C LYS A 372 -16.41 8.61 -20.15
N HIS A 373 -16.48 7.54 -19.38
CA HIS A 373 -16.63 6.18 -19.86
C HIS A 373 -17.98 5.93 -20.52
N THR A 374 -19.09 6.33 -19.90
CA THR A 374 -20.44 6.20 -20.48
C THR A 374 -20.56 7.00 -21.77
N GLU A 375 -20.17 8.28 -21.77
CA GLU A 375 -20.24 9.11 -22.98
C GLU A 375 -19.35 8.59 -24.12
N ALA A 376 -18.25 7.90 -23.80
CA ALA A 376 -17.38 7.31 -24.81
C ALA A 376 -18.00 6.04 -25.44
N LEU A 377 -18.78 5.28 -24.68
CA LEU A 377 -19.54 4.14 -25.17
C LEU A 377 -20.72 4.59 -26.04
N GLU A 378 -21.49 5.58 -25.58
CA GLU A 378 -22.60 6.16 -26.36
C GLU A 378 -22.12 6.66 -27.73
N ARG A 379 -21.03 7.43 -27.78
CA ARG A 379 -20.44 7.90 -29.05
C ARG A 379 -19.91 6.77 -29.93
N LEU A 380 -19.51 5.63 -29.36
CA LEU A 380 -19.11 4.46 -30.13
C LEU A 380 -20.34 3.80 -30.74
N GLU A 381 -21.39 3.59 -29.96
CA GLU A 381 -22.66 2.99 -30.37
C GLU A 381 -23.32 3.82 -31.48
N GLU A 382 -23.39 5.14 -31.34
CA GLU A 382 -23.91 6.06 -32.38
C GLU A 382 -23.20 5.85 -33.72
N LYS A 383 -21.86 5.75 -33.70
CA LYS A 383 -21.05 5.49 -34.92
C LYS A 383 -21.31 4.10 -35.49
N GLN A 384 -21.50 3.10 -34.65
CA GLN A 384 -21.81 1.73 -35.08
C GLN A 384 -23.18 1.66 -35.75
N VAL A 385 -24.19 2.30 -35.15
CA VAL A 385 -25.54 2.40 -35.70
C VAL A 385 -25.53 3.16 -37.04
N ALA A 386 -24.84 4.31 -37.11
CA ALA A 386 -24.71 5.07 -38.36
C ALA A 386 -24.08 4.23 -39.48
N ALA A 387 -22.99 3.51 -39.20
CA ALA A 387 -22.35 2.65 -40.18
C ALA A 387 -23.25 1.49 -40.66
N GLU A 388 -24.09 0.92 -39.78
CA GLU A 388 -25.08 -0.08 -40.19
C GLU A 388 -26.18 0.53 -41.07
N LEU A 389 -26.66 1.73 -40.73
CA LEU A 389 -27.69 2.43 -41.50
C LEU A 389 -27.20 2.76 -42.92
N ASP A 390 -25.97 3.28 -43.04
CA ASP A 390 -25.34 3.59 -44.33
C ASP A 390 -25.16 2.34 -45.19
N LEU A 391 -24.68 1.25 -44.59
CA LEU A 391 -24.50 -0.02 -45.30
C LEU A 391 -25.84 -0.57 -45.82
N ARG A 392 -26.91 -0.48 -45.03
CA ARG A 392 -28.26 -0.90 -45.46
C ARG A 392 -28.86 0.02 -46.50
N ALA A 393 -28.58 1.33 -46.45
CA ALA A 393 -28.99 2.26 -47.50
C ALA A 393 -28.32 1.88 -48.83
N ALA A 394 -27.01 1.63 -48.82
CA ALA A 394 -26.27 1.18 -50.00
C ALA A 394 -26.78 -0.17 -50.55
N HIS A 395 -27.08 -1.13 -49.67
CA HIS A 395 -27.65 -2.42 -50.08
C HIS A 395 -29.02 -2.28 -50.76
N ARG A 396 -29.90 -1.41 -50.23
CA ARG A 396 -31.20 -1.11 -50.85
C ARG A 396 -31.04 -0.48 -52.23
N GLU A 397 -30.09 0.44 -52.39
CA GLU A 397 -29.78 1.04 -53.69
C GLU A 397 -29.24 -0.01 -54.67
N GLU A 398 -28.34 -0.90 -54.23
CA GLU A 398 -27.83 -2.01 -55.07
C GLU A 398 -28.95 -2.96 -55.51
N GLN A 399 -29.88 -3.31 -54.61
CA GLN A 399 -31.07 -4.11 -54.93
C GLN A 399 -31.96 -3.40 -55.96
N GLN A 400 -32.28 -2.12 -55.75
CA GLN A 400 -33.09 -1.33 -56.70
C GLN A 400 -32.44 -1.24 -58.08
N ASN A 401 -31.11 -1.04 -58.13
CA ASN A 401 -30.35 -1.01 -59.36
C ASN A 401 -30.37 -2.38 -60.07
N ALA A 402 -30.20 -3.47 -59.33
CA ALA A 402 -30.26 -4.83 -59.87
C ALA A 402 -31.65 -5.18 -60.43
N ASP A 403 -32.71 -4.78 -59.71
CA ASP A 403 -34.11 -4.96 -60.12
C ASP A 403 -34.46 -4.14 -61.36
N THR A 404 -34.04 -2.88 -61.38
CA THR A 404 -34.22 -2.00 -62.53
C THR A 404 -33.52 -2.57 -63.76
N ALA A 405 -32.26 -3.03 -63.61
CA ALA A 405 -31.52 -3.67 -64.70
C ALA A 405 -32.17 -4.97 -65.19
N LEU A 406 -32.66 -5.82 -64.28
CA LEU A 406 -33.42 -7.02 -64.65
C LEU A 406 -34.67 -6.66 -65.45
N LYS A 407 -35.45 -5.70 -64.97
CA LYS A 407 -36.66 -5.23 -65.65
C LYS A 407 -36.38 -4.73 -67.07
N TYR A 408 -35.32 -3.93 -67.25
CA TYR A 408 -34.89 -3.47 -68.58
C TYR A 408 -34.45 -4.63 -69.49
N MET A 409 -33.67 -5.58 -68.98
CA MET A 409 -33.22 -6.74 -69.77
C MET A 409 -34.38 -7.68 -70.12
N GLU A 410 -35.34 -7.88 -69.22
CA GLU A 410 -36.54 -8.67 -69.49
C GLU A 410 -37.43 -7.99 -70.55
N ALA A 411 -37.65 -6.69 -70.44
CA ALA A 411 -38.40 -5.93 -71.45
C ALA A 411 -37.73 -5.99 -72.83
N TYR A 412 -36.40 -5.91 -72.86
CA TYR A 412 -35.59 -6.02 -74.07
C TYR A 412 -35.68 -7.42 -74.70
N VAL A 413 -35.48 -8.49 -73.91
CA VAL A 413 -35.54 -9.89 -74.38
C VAL A 413 -36.95 -10.30 -74.81
N ASN A 414 -37.99 -9.75 -74.18
CA ASN A 414 -39.39 -10.06 -74.52
C ASN A 414 -39.92 -9.22 -75.70
N GLY A 415 -39.13 -8.26 -76.22
CA GLY A 415 -39.55 -7.41 -77.33
C GLY A 415 -40.65 -6.40 -76.98
N SER A 416 -40.84 -6.09 -75.69
CA SER A 416 -41.85 -5.13 -75.22
C SER A 416 -41.42 -3.66 -75.36
N SER A 417 -40.30 -3.38 -76.04
CA SER A 417 -39.84 -2.02 -76.32
C SER A 417 -40.54 -1.49 -77.59
N ALA A 418 -41.34 -0.43 -77.43
CA ALA A 418 -42.23 0.13 -78.45
C ALA A 418 -41.55 0.80 -79.67
N ALA A 419 -40.25 0.56 -79.91
CA ALA A 419 -39.52 1.15 -81.03
C ALA A 419 -39.57 0.25 -82.28
N GLU A 420 -39.88 0.86 -83.43
CA GLU A 420 -40.28 0.27 -84.72
C GLU A 420 -39.30 -0.70 -85.43
N LYS A 421 -38.23 -1.16 -84.79
CA LYS A 421 -37.30 -2.16 -85.37
C LYS A 421 -37.36 -3.43 -84.54
N ARG A 422 -37.91 -4.52 -85.11
CA ARG A 422 -37.91 -5.86 -84.49
C ARG A 422 -36.47 -6.28 -84.19
N HIS A 423 -36.06 -6.11 -82.94
CA HIS A 423 -34.73 -6.51 -82.49
C HIS A 423 -34.65 -8.04 -82.45
N ILE A 424 -33.62 -8.61 -83.09
CA ILE A 424 -33.35 -10.04 -83.03
C ILE A 424 -32.64 -10.32 -81.70
N VAL A 425 -33.30 -11.01 -80.79
CA VAL A 425 -32.73 -11.41 -79.49
C VAL A 425 -31.74 -12.54 -79.72
N THR A 426 -30.48 -12.33 -79.34
CA THR A 426 -29.41 -13.30 -79.51
C THR A 426 -29.36 -14.30 -78.33
N ALA A 427 -28.66 -15.42 -78.50
CA ALA A 427 -28.41 -16.35 -77.40
C ALA A 427 -27.59 -15.69 -76.26
N GLU A 428 -26.72 -14.74 -76.60
CA GLU A 428 -25.91 -13.97 -75.65
C GLU A 428 -26.78 -13.11 -74.72
N ASP A 429 -27.82 -12.48 -75.26
CA ASP A 429 -28.76 -11.67 -74.47
C ASP A 429 -29.50 -12.51 -73.41
N LYS A 430 -29.90 -13.73 -73.77
CA LYS A 430 -30.53 -14.69 -72.84
C LYS A 430 -29.55 -15.14 -71.75
N ALA A 431 -28.29 -15.39 -72.11
CA ALA A 431 -27.24 -15.73 -71.15
C ALA A 431 -26.93 -14.58 -70.19
N ARG A 432 -26.97 -13.33 -70.68
CA ARG A 432 -26.81 -12.12 -69.86
C ARG A 432 -27.96 -11.94 -68.87
N LEU A 433 -29.21 -12.17 -69.30
CA LEU A 433 -30.38 -12.16 -68.41
C LEU A 433 -30.28 -13.24 -67.32
N ALA A 434 -29.88 -14.47 -67.69
CA ALA A 434 -29.67 -15.55 -66.72
C ALA A 434 -28.56 -15.20 -65.71
N SER A 435 -27.48 -14.57 -66.17
CA SER A 435 -26.39 -14.09 -65.33
C SER A 435 -26.87 -13.02 -64.33
N GLN A 436 -27.72 -12.09 -64.77
CA GLN A 436 -28.28 -11.08 -63.87
C GLN A 436 -29.23 -11.69 -62.82
N ARG A 437 -30.05 -12.67 -63.20
CA ARG A 437 -30.92 -13.38 -62.23
C ARG A 437 -30.09 -14.10 -61.17
N ALA A 438 -29.02 -14.77 -61.60
CA ALA A 438 -28.07 -15.41 -60.68
C ALA A 438 -27.35 -14.40 -59.79
N LEU A 439 -27.07 -13.19 -60.28
CA LEU A 439 -26.51 -12.11 -59.47
C LEU A 439 -27.51 -11.67 -58.40
N LYS A 440 -28.77 -11.41 -58.75
CA LYS A 440 -29.81 -11.01 -57.80
C LYS A 440 -29.97 -12.02 -56.66
N LEU A 441 -30.01 -13.32 -56.96
CA LEU A 441 -30.10 -14.38 -55.94
C LEU A 441 -28.91 -14.39 -54.97
N LYS A 442 -27.73 -13.93 -55.42
CA LYS A 442 -26.52 -13.86 -54.59
C LYS A 442 -26.39 -12.55 -53.81
N LEU A 443 -27.18 -11.52 -54.12
CA LEU A 443 -27.06 -10.22 -53.46
C LEU A 443 -27.41 -10.30 -51.98
N ASP A 444 -28.52 -10.95 -51.63
CA ASP A 444 -28.97 -11.02 -50.23
C ASP A 444 -27.94 -11.72 -49.34
N ALA A 445 -27.41 -12.88 -49.78
CA ALA A 445 -26.35 -13.58 -49.04
C ALA A 445 -25.07 -12.75 -48.91
N ARG A 446 -24.72 -11.96 -49.94
CA ARG A 446 -23.57 -11.03 -49.87
C ARG A 446 -23.84 -9.90 -48.87
N HIS A 447 -25.03 -9.32 -48.89
CA HIS A 447 -25.46 -8.26 -47.98
C HIS A 447 -25.45 -8.73 -46.53
N GLU A 448 -25.99 -9.91 -46.25
CA GLU A 448 -25.94 -10.54 -44.93
C GLU A 448 -24.50 -10.78 -44.46
N SER A 449 -23.64 -11.31 -45.33
CA SER A 449 -22.23 -11.53 -44.99
C SER A 449 -21.48 -10.22 -44.70
N ALA A 450 -21.79 -9.15 -45.42
CA ALA A 450 -21.20 -7.83 -45.20
C ALA A 450 -21.63 -7.23 -43.85
N ILE A 451 -22.91 -7.33 -43.49
CA ILE A 451 -23.43 -6.91 -42.18
C ILE A 451 -22.77 -7.74 -41.05
N SER A 452 -22.64 -9.05 -41.24
CA SER A 452 -21.98 -9.94 -40.27
C SER A 452 -20.52 -9.54 -40.02
N VAL A 453 -19.76 -9.26 -41.08
CA VAL A 453 -18.37 -8.79 -40.97
C VAL A 453 -18.28 -7.44 -40.27
N LEU A 454 -19.18 -6.50 -40.60
CA LEU A 454 -19.24 -5.20 -39.93
C LEU A 454 -19.49 -5.37 -38.43
N ARG A 455 -20.49 -6.14 -38.03
CA ARG A 455 -20.81 -6.42 -36.62
C ARG A 455 -19.67 -7.09 -35.89
N ALA A 456 -19.03 -8.10 -36.51
CA ALA A 456 -17.87 -8.75 -35.91
C ALA A 456 -16.68 -7.79 -35.73
N LYS A 457 -16.56 -6.75 -36.55
CA LYS A 457 -15.57 -5.69 -36.35
C LYS A 457 -15.98 -4.78 -35.19
N GLN A 458 -17.22 -4.31 -35.18
CA GLN A 458 -17.79 -3.46 -34.12
C GLN A 458 -17.68 -4.11 -32.74
N GLU A 459 -17.93 -5.41 -32.63
CA GLU A 459 -17.79 -6.19 -31.39
C GLU A 459 -16.33 -6.24 -30.90
N ARG A 460 -15.36 -6.36 -31.80
CA ARG A 460 -13.93 -6.32 -31.42
C ARG A 460 -13.55 -4.93 -30.93
N ASP A 461 -14.01 -3.90 -31.62
CA ASP A 461 -13.73 -2.51 -31.27
C ASP A 461 -14.36 -2.15 -29.91
N SER A 462 -15.60 -2.59 -29.63
CA SER A 462 -16.26 -2.40 -28.33
C SER A 462 -15.55 -3.17 -27.22
N LYS A 463 -15.15 -4.43 -27.45
CA LYS A 463 -14.35 -5.21 -26.48
C LYS A 463 -13.02 -4.54 -26.15
N ALA A 464 -12.29 -4.07 -27.16
CA ALA A 464 -11.02 -3.37 -26.95
C ALA A 464 -11.22 -2.06 -26.16
N LYS A 465 -12.30 -1.33 -26.44
CA LYS A 465 -12.66 -0.11 -25.71
C LYS A 465 -12.98 -0.40 -24.24
N LEU A 466 -13.78 -1.42 -23.96
CA LEU A 466 -14.12 -1.86 -22.60
C LEU A 466 -12.89 -2.31 -21.82
N GLN A 467 -11.99 -3.09 -22.43
CA GLN A 467 -10.73 -3.49 -21.81
C GLN A 467 -9.86 -2.29 -21.43
N LYS A 468 -9.79 -1.27 -22.31
CA LYS A 468 -9.07 -0.04 -22.01
C LYS A 468 -9.70 0.71 -20.82
N MET A 469 -11.02 0.81 -20.79
CA MET A 469 -11.75 1.47 -19.70
C MET A 469 -11.57 0.74 -18.37
N GLN A 470 -11.55 -0.60 -18.39
CA GLN A 470 -11.25 -1.40 -17.21
C GLN A 470 -9.84 -1.13 -16.68
N ALA A 471 -8.84 -1.11 -17.56
CA ALA A 471 -7.46 -0.80 -17.15
C ALA A 471 -7.32 0.61 -16.57
N GLU A 472 -8.06 1.59 -17.10
CA GLU A 472 -8.10 2.96 -16.55
C GLU A 472 -8.71 2.99 -15.13
N ARG A 473 -9.75 2.18 -14.85
CA ARG A 473 -10.33 2.04 -13.50
C ARG A 473 -9.37 1.37 -12.52
N GLU A 474 -8.77 0.25 -12.92
CA GLU A 474 -7.76 -0.47 -12.12
C GLU A 474 -6.57 0.43 -11.78
N GLN A 475 -6.16 1.31 -12.71
CA GLN A 475 -5.13 2.30 -12.43
C GLN A 475 -5.57 3.32 -11.37
N LEU A 476 -6.80 3.84 -11.47
CA LEU A 476 -7.34 4.80 -10.51
C LEU A 476 -7.44 4.20 -9.11
N GLU A 477 -7.93 2.96 -8.99
CA GLU A 477 -8.00 2.20 -7.73
C GLU A 477 -6.61 2.00 -7.14
N ALA A 478 -5.62 1.62 -7.95
CA ALA A 478 -4.24 1.43 -7.49
C ALA A 478 -3.58 2.74 -7.04
N GLU A 479 -3.94 3.88 -7.64
CA GLU A 479 -3.52 5.21 -7.18
C GLU A 479 -4.22 5.57 -5.86
N ALA A 480 -5.51 5.27 -5.73
CA ALA A 480 -6.28 5.49 -4.51
C ALA A 480 -5.73 4.72 -3.31
N GLU A 481 -5.43 3.44 -3.49
CA GLU A 481 -4.80 2.63 -2.44
C GLU A 481 -3.46 3.19 -1.98
N LYS A 482 -2.66 3.75 -2.90
CA LYS A 482 -1.36 4.34 -2.55
C LYS A 482 -1.53 5.61 -1.74
N GLU A 483 -2.46 6.48 -2.13
CA GLU A 483 -2.78 7.69 -1.38
C GLU A 483 -3.32 7.36 0.02
N GLU A 484 -4.20 6.35 0.13
CA GLU A 484 -4.72 5.88 1.41
C GLU A 484 -3.62 5.31 2.32
N LYS A 485 -2.70 4.50 1.77
CA LYS A 485 -1.55 3.97 2.51
C LYS A 485 -0.64 5.08 3.01
N ALA A 486 -0.30 6.05 2.15
CA ALA A 486 0.51 7.20 2.51
C ALA A 486 -0.14 8.03 3.63
N LEU A 487 -1.46 8.25 3.56
CA LEU A 487 -2.18 8.96 4.61
C LEU A 487 -2.15 8.17 5.93
N LYS A 488 -2.34 6.85 5.91
CA LYS A 488 -2.26 6.01 7.12
C LYS A 488 -0.87 6.06 7.76
N GLU A 489 0.18 6.03 6.95
CA GLU A 489 1.57 6.17 7.42
C GLU A 489 1.77 7.51 8.14
N GLU A 490 1.35 8.63 7.52
CA GLU A 490 1.42 9.96 8.14
C GLU A 490 0.64 10.03 9.47
N GLN A 491 -0.57 9.45 9.51
CA GLN A 491 -1.38 9.41 10.72
C GLN A 491 -0.75 8.59 11.86
N CYS A 492 -0.07 7.49 11.51
CA CYS A 492 0.69 6.69 12.46
C CYS A 492 1.87 7.51 13.03
N GLU A 493 2.61 8.20 12.17
CA GLU A 493 3.73 9.05 12.57
C GLU A 493 3.28 10.20 13.49
N GLU A 494 2.17 10.89 13.18
CA GLU A 494 1.61 11.95 14.01
C GLU A 494 1.15 11.42 15.39
N SER A 495 0.49 10.27 15.42
CA SER A 495 0.01 9.63 16.65
C SER A 495 1.19 9.21 17.53
N HIS A 496 2.22 8.61 16.93
CA HIS A 496 3.46 8.25 17.61
C HIS A 496 4.18 9.49 18.16
N ARG A 497 4.28 10.55 17.35
CA ARG A 497 4.87 11.83 17.75
C ARG A 497 4.15 12.41 18.97
N LEU A 498 2.82 12.40 18.99
CA LEU A 498 2.03 12.88 20.12
C LEU A 498 2.27 12.03 21.38
N ALA A 499 2.34 10.70 21.24
CA ALA A 499 2.63 9.80 22.35
C ALA A 499 4.02 10.04 22.95
N MET A 500 5.04 10.25 22.10
CA MET A 500 6.40 10.57 22.53
C MET A 500 6.47 11.92 23.25
N LEU A 501 5.74 12.93 22.74
CA LEU A 501 5.62 14.24 23.36
C LEU A 501 4.96 14.15 24.75
N ALA A 502 3.84 13.45 24.86
CA ALA A 502 3.14 13.20 26.12
C ALA A 502 4.06 12.50 27.15
N ARG A 503 4.77 11.44 26.73
CA ARG A 503 5.74 10.74 27.58
C ARG A 503 6.87 11.65 28.05
N SER A 504 7.37 12.52 27.17
CA SER A 504 8.40 13.50 27.50
C SER A 504 7.89 14.50 28.55
N ARG A 505 6.70 15.08 28.32
CA ARG A 505 6.04 16.02 29.25
C ARG A 505 5.77 15.39 30.62
N ARG A 506 5.20 14.18 30.66
CA ARG A 506 4.99 13.44 31.92
C ARG A 506 6.28 13.25 32.72
N ARG A 507 7.38 12.86 32.06
CA ARG A 507 8.68 12.71 32.72
C ARG A 507 9.20 14.02 33.31
N ARG A 508 9.10 15.13 32.58
CA ARG A 508 9.53 16.45 33.07
C ARG A 508 8.70 16.93 34.25
N VAL A 509 7.39 16.76 34.17
CA VAL A 509 6.45 17.11 35.23
C VAL A 509 6.74 16.28 36.49
N ALA A 510 6.90 14.96 36.37
CA ALA A 510 7.28 14.10 37.50
C ALA A 510 8.62 14.51 38.12
N ALA A 511 9.67 14.68 37.31
CA ALA A 511 10.99 15.08 37.82
C ALA A 511 10.97 16.43 38.53
N ARG A 512 10.17 17.40 38.03
CA ARG A 512 9.96 18.70 38.68
C ARG A 512 9.28 18.53 40.04
N TRP A 513 8.24 17.71 40.12
CA TRP A 513 7.54 17.47 41.37
C TRP A 513 8.40 16.71 42.37
N ASP A 514 9.16 15.71 41.93
CA ASP A 514 10.12 15.00 42.79
C ASP A 514 11.12 16.00 43.42
N LEU A 515 11.66 16.93 42.63
CA LEU A 515 12.56 17.96 43.15
C LEU A 515 11.88 18.91 44.14
N ARG A 516 10.63 19.34 43.86
CA ARG A 516 9.85 20.18 44.81
C ARG A 516 9.58 19.46 46.13
N MET A 517 9.32 18.15 46.07
CA MET A 517 9.10 17.34 47.28
C MET A 517 10.39 17.22 48.10
N GLU A 518 11.55 17.04 47.46
CA GLU A 518 12.85 17.03 48.13
C GLU A 518 13.20 18.40 48.73
N VAL A 519 12.94 19.50 48.02
CA VAL A 519 13.07 20.87 48.54
C VAL A 519 12.24 21.04 49.81
N TRP A 520 10.94 20.75 49.74
CA TRP A 520 10.04 20.84 50.90
C TRP A 520 10.52 19.97 52.07
N LYS A 521 10.98 18.75 51.80
CA LYS A 521 11.51 17.84 52.81
C LYS A 521 12.73 18.45 53.51
N ALA A 522 13.70 18.98 52.77
CA ALA A 522 14.89 19.61 53.34
C ALA A 522 14.57 20.86 54.17
N GLU A 523 13.59 21.67 53.73
CA GLU A 523 13.11 22.80 54.52
C GLU A 523 12.48 22.36 55.83
N LEU A 524 11.70 21.27 55.80
CA LEU A 524 11.07 20.73 56.98
C LEU A 524 12.08 20.16 57.99
N GLU A 525 13.08 19.43 57.50
CA GLU A 525 14.18 18.91 58.32
C GLU A 525 14.97 20.04 58.99
N ARG A 526 15.18 21.15 58.26
CA ARG A 526 15.82 22.37 58.77
C ARG A 526 15.00 23.02 59.89
N GLU A 527 13.67 23.04 59.79
CA GLU A 527 12.78 23.62 60.81
C GLU A 527 12.60 22.76 62.05
N LYS A 528 12.41 21.43 61.87
CA LYS A 528 12.11 20.49 62.96
C LYS A 528 13.34 19.86 63.60
N GLY A 529 14.52 20.00 62.99
CA GLY A 529 15.80 19.59 63.59
C GLY A 529 16.07 18.08 63.57
N GLY A 530 15.58 17.34 62.57
CA GLY A 530 15.77 15.90 62.44
C GLY A 530 15.73 15.44 60.98
N ALA A 531 16.53 14.42 60.63
CA ALA A 531 16.61 13.89 59.27
C ALA A 531 15.50 12.85 59.00
N PHE A 532 14.78 13.00 57.90
CA PHE A 532 13.79 12.04 57.43
C PHE A 532 14.46 11.00 56.52
N HIS A 533 14.60 9.77 56.98
CA HIS A 533 15.23 8.70 56.20
C HIS A 533 14.26 7.95 55.26
N ARG A 534 12.94 8.12 55.41
CA ARG A 534 11.95 7.38 54.62
C ARG A 534 11.53 8.12 53.34
N PRO A 535 11.44 7.43 52.19
CA PRO A 535 10.85 8.00 50.97
C PRO A 535 9.39 8.38 51.18
N LEU A 536 9.00 9.57 50.73
CA LEU A 536 7.60 9.98 50.72
C LEU A 536 6.82 9.11 49.70
N PRO A 537 5.55 8.77 49.98
CA PRO A 537 4.72 8.02 49.02
C PRO A 537 4.68 8.73 47.66
N GLY A 538 4.72 8.01 46.54
CA GLY A 538 4.50 8.63 45.23
C GLY A 538 3.01 8.97 45.04
N VAL A 539 2.69 10.10 44.39
CA VAL A 539 1.33 10.30 43.86
C VAL A 539 1.21 9.48 42.57
N PRO A 540 0.24 8.56 42.47
CA PRO A 540 0.01 7.82 41.24
C PRO A 540 -0.48 8.78 40.14
N TRP A 541 -0.08 8.52 38.90
CA TRP A 541 -0.62 9.26 37.77
C TRP A 541 -2.14 9.07 37.68
N PRO A 542 -2.93 10.14 37.47
CA PRO A 542 -4.36 10.04 37.29
C PRO A 542 -4.65 9.10 36.12
N LEU A 543 -5.49 8.11 36.39
CA LEU A 543 -6.02 7.29 35.31
C LEU A 543 -6.91 8.17 34.43
N PRO A 544 -6.86 7.99 33.10
CA PRO A 544 -7.72 8.74 32.20
C PRO A 544 -9.18 8.42 32.55
N VAL A 545 -9.89 9.43 33.06
CA VAL A 545 -11.33 9.32 33.37
C VAL A 545 -12.08 9.15 32.05
N GLY A 546 -12.49 7.93 31.71
CA GLY A 546 -13.26 7.67 30.48
C GLY A 546 -13.17 6.25 29.92
N GLU A 547 -12.21 5.43 30.35
CA GLU A 547 -12.21 4.00 30.01
C GLU A 547 -12.68 3.22 31.23
N THR A 548 -13.99 3.00 31.33
CA THR A 548 -14.55 1.97 32.20
C THR A 548 -14.15 0.60 31.64
N MET A 549 -12.88 0.25 31.73
CA MET A 549 -12.44 -1.14 31.61
C MET A 549 -12.55 -1.79 32.98
N ASP A 550 -13.25 -2.91 32.97
CA ASP A 550 -13.53 -3.81 34.08
C ASP A 550 -12.27 -4.05 34.94
N GLN A 551 -12.24 -3.52 36.16
CA GLN A 551 -11.08 -3.55 37.08
C GLN A 551 -10.75 -4.96 37.58
N SER A 552 -11.52 -5.97 37.16
CA SER A 552 -11.44 -7.36 37.60
C SER A 552 -10.28 -8.16 36.98
N ALA A 553 -9.56 -7.62 35.99
CA ALA A 553 -8.58 -8.38 35.20
C ALA A 553 -7.10 -7.94 35.34
N LEU A 554 -6.77 -6.95 36.16
CA LEU A 554 -5.39 -6.40 36.21
C LEU A 554 -4.58 -6.94 37.39
N GLY A 555 -4.06 -8.15 37.21
CA GLY A 555 -2.93 -8.66 37.98
C GLY A 555 -1.64 -7.93 37.62
N GLY A 556 -1.23 -6.95 38.43
CA GLY A 556 0.17 -6.59 38.67
C GLY A 556 1.04 -6.18 37.47
N ARG A 557 0.46 -5.61 36.41
CA ARG A 557 1.23 -5.05 35.28
C ARG A 557 1.21 -3.52 35.35
N SER A 558 2.36 -2.90 35.12
CA SER A 558 2.54 -1.44 35.16
C SER A 558 1.59 -0.78 34.16
N ALA A 559 0.77 0.16 34.61
CA ALA A 559 -0.17 0.91 33.77
C ALA A 559 0.48 1.62 32.56
N LEU A 560 1.81 1.76 32.57
CA LEU A 560 2.61 2.24 31.44
C LEU A 560 2.73 1.22 30.29
N ASP A 561 2.87 -0.08 30.58
CA ASP A 561 3.06 -1.13 29.57
C ASP A 561 1.75 -1.46 28.85
N GLU A 562 0.63 -1.34 29.54
CA GLU A 562 -0.70 -1.57 28.96
C GLU A 562 -1.13 -0.42 28.03
N TYR A 563 -0.72 0.80 28.37
CA TYR A 563 -0.85 1.97 27.50
C TYR A 563 0.01 1.88 26.23
N GLU A 564 1.21 1.28 26.33
CA GLU A 564 2.08 1.01 25.16
C GLU A 564 1.47 -0.05 24.22
N ARG A 565 0.72 -1.02 24.75
CA ARG A 565 0.04 -2.04 23.95
C ARG A 565 -1.13 -1.48 23.13
N LEU A 566 -1.90 -0.54 23.72
CA LEU A 566 -3.01 0.13 23.04
C LEU A 566 -2.52 1.18 22.05
N ALA A 567 -1.41 1.87 22.32
CA ALA A 567 -0.79 2.80 21.36
C ALA A 567 -0.08 2.08 20.20
N GLY A 568 0.45 0.87 20.44
CA GLY A 568 1.05 0.01 19.41
C GLY A 568 0.02 -0.68 18.51
N ALA A 569 -1.27 -0.67 18.85
CA ALA A 569 -2.34 -1.31 18.09
C ALA A 569 -2.89 -0.45 16.94
N CYS A 570 -2.11 0.50 16.40
CA CYS A 570 -2.44 1.20 15.15
C CYS A 570 -2.63 0.24 13.94
N GLU A 571 -2.30 -1.04 14.08
CA GLU A 571 -2.42 -2.05 13.03
C GLU A 571 -3.78 -2.80 12.98
N GLU A 572 -4.65 -2.75 14.01
CA GLU A 572 -5.79 -3.69 14.08
C GLU A 572 -7.21 -3.10 13.85
N TRP A 573 -7.37 -1.78 13.72
CA TRP A 573 -8.71 -1.16 13.52
C TRP A 573 -9.08 -0.92 12.04
N GLY A 574 -8.54 -1.71 11.12
CA GLY A 574 -8.75 -1.59 9.67
C GLY A 574 -9.72 -2.60 9.05
N GLY A 575 -10.69 -3.14 9.80
CA GLY A 575 -11.46 -4.32 9.35
C GLY A 575 -12.95 -4.34 9.71
N SER A 576 -13.69 -3.23 9.62
CA SER A 576 -15.16 -3.30 9.55
C SER A 576 -15.79 -1.96 9.15
N SER A 577 -15.80 -1.66 7.87
CA SER A 577 -16.68 -0.64 7.28
C SER A 577 -16.77 -0.87 5.77
N GLY A 578 -17.49 -1.93 5.40
CA GLY A 578 -17.82 -2.24 4.01
C GLY A 578 -19.22 -2.83 3.94
N ALA A 579 -20.22 -2.01 4.25
CA ALA A 579 -21.62 -2.28 3.96
C ALA A 579 -22.41 -0.97 3.95
N GLN A 580 -22.57 -0.39 2.77
CA GLN A 580 -23.83 0.19 2.29
C GLN A 580 -23.83 0.30 0.78
#